data_AF-A0A954KST2-F1
#
_entry.id   AF-A0A954KST2-F1
#
_cell.length_a   1.000
_cell.length_b   1.000
_cell.length_c   1.000
_cell.angle_alpha   90.00
_cell.angle_beta   90.00
_cell.angle_gamma   90.00
#
_symmetry.space_group_name_H-M   'P 1'
#
loop_
_entity.id
_entity.type
_entity.pdbx_description
1 polymer ?
#
loop_
_entity_poly.entity_id
_entity_poly.type
_entity_poly.pdbx_seq_one_letter_code
_entity_poly.pdbx_strand_id
1 'polypeptide(L)'
;MTKQLLIIGAGGLGREVLAWAIDASNLSETGWNVAGFLDSNRKALDGYPLPAGYTVVGDPKTYQPTSNEVFVCAIGDPAVKL
;
A
#
# COMPACT_ATOMS: atom_id res chain seq x y z
N MET A 1 -19.31 5.86 0.38
CA MET A 1 -18.71 4.52 0.54
C MET A 1 -17.22 4.70 0.67
N THR A 2 -16.61 4.03 1.64
CA THR A 2 -15.16 4.08 1.87
C THR A 2 -14.45 3.20 0.83
N LYS A 3 -13.47 3.77 0.13
CA LYS A 3 -12.65 3.07 -0.88
C LYS A 3 -11.56 2.23 -0.23
N GLN A 4 -11.05 1.24 -0.96
CA GLN A 4 -9.90 0.43 -0.56
C GLN A 4 -8.61 1.04 -1.13
N LEU A 5 -7.77 1.62 -0.27
CA LEU A 5 -6.47 2.17 -0.68
C LEU A 5 -5.42 1.06 -0.77
N LEU A 6 -4.89 0.84 -1.97
CA LEU A 6 -3.78 -0.06 -2.24
C LEU A 6 -2.49 0.73 -2.48
N ILE A 7 -1.43 0.37 -1.75
CA ILE A 7 -0.11 0.99 -1.86
C ILE A 7 0.74 0.16 -2.83
N ILE A 8 1.15 0.74 -3.96
CA ILE A 8 2.01 0.08 -4.94
C ILE A 8 3.47 0.26 -4.52
N GLY A 9 4.14 -0.85 -4.20
CA GLY A 9 5.49 -0.92 -3.65
C GLY A 9 5.48 -1.07 -2.13
N ALA A 10 6.08 -2.15 -1.63
CA ALA A 10 6.20 -2.49 -0.21
C ALA A 10 7.61 -2.21 0.37
N GLY A 11 8.44 -1.48 -0.39
CA GLY A 11 9.77 -1.03 0.04
C GLY A 11 9.72 0.05 1.13
N GLY A 12 10.86 0.71 1.37
CA GLY A 12 10.98 1.75 2.41
C GLY A 12 9.93 2.86 2.29
N LEU A 13 9.78 3.44 1.09
CA LEU A 13 8.77 4.47 0.84
C LEU A 13 7.33 3.93 1.00
N GLY A 14 7.06 2.69 0.61
CA GLY A 14 5.75 2.06 0.81
C GLY A 14 5.34 2.04 2.27
N ARG A 15 6.25 1.65 3.16
CA ARG A 15 5.98 1.61 4.60
C ARG A 15 5.80 3.01 5.21
N GLU A 16 6.51 4.01 4.72
CA GLU A 16 6.27 5.40 5.12
C GLU A 16 4.90 5.91 4.66
N VAL A 17 4.49 5.58 3.43
CA VAL A 17 3.15 5.92 2.92
C VAL A 17 2.05 5.24 3.74
N LEU A 18 2.27 4.00 4.21
CA LEU A 18 1.34 3.35 5.14
C LEU A 18 1.23 4.15 6.45
N ALA A 19 2.35 4.58 7.04
CA ALA A 19 2.34 5.37 8.26
C ALA A 19 1.55 6.68 8.07
N TRP A 20 1.83 7.42 6.99
CA TRP A 20 1.10 8.65 6.68
C TRP A 20 -0.39 8.41 6.42
N ALA A 21 -0.73 7.28 5.78
CA ALA A 21 -2.12 6.93 5.53
C ALA A 21 -2.87 6.64 6.84
N ILE A 22 -2.25 5.92 7.77
CA ILE A 22 -2.81 5.68 9.11
C ILE A 22 -2.99 7.01 9.85
N ASP A 23 -1.97 7.86 9.86
CA ASP A 23 -2.03 9.17 10.53
C ASP A 23 -3.13 10.07 9.95
N ALA A 24 -3.25 10.12 8.62
CA ALA A 24 -4.31 10.87 7.96
C ALA A 24 -5.71 10.36 8.35
N SER A 25 -5.87 9.04 8.47
CA SER A 25 -7.10 8.38 8.90
C SER A 25 -7.46 8.68 10.36
N ASN A 26 -6.45 8.88 11.22
CA ASN A 26 -6.64 9.24 12.62
C ASN A 26 -7.00 10.72 12.80
N LEU A 27 -6.60 11.59 11.87
CA LEU A 27 -6.85 13.03 11.93
C LEU A 27 -8.21 13.43 11.35
N SER A 28 -8.68 12.72 10.32
CA SER A 28 -9.91 13.07 9.61
C SER A 28 -10.49 11.89 8.82
N GLU A 29 -11.75 11.98 8.42
CA GLU A 29 -12.34 11.02 7.49
C GLU A 29 -11.71 11.17 6.09
N THR A 30 -10.97 10.16 5.66
CA THR A 30 -10.19 10.18 4.40
C THR A 30 -10.97 9.67 3.19
N GLY A 31 -12.12 9.03 3.40
CA GLY A 31 -12.90 8.37 2.35
C GLY A 31 -12.27 7.06 1.85
N TRP A 32 -11.20 6.57 2.47
CA TRP A 32 -10.56 5.28 2.16
C TRP A 32 -10.04 4.57 3.42
N ASN A 33 -9.87 3.25 3.32
CA ASN A 33 -9.19 2.41 4.30
C ASN A 33 -8.01 1.71 3.61
N VAL A 34 -6.86 1.64 4.26
CA VAL A 34 -5.70 0.93 3.68
C VAL A 34 -6.00 -0.57 3.60
N ALA A 35 -5.91 -1.12 2.40
CA ALA A 35 -6.22 -2.52 2.09
C ALA A 35 -4.97 -3.42 2.03
N GLY A 36 -3.78 -2.83 1.95
CA GLY A 36 -2.50 -3.52 1.88
C GLY A 36 -1.62 -3.03 0.73
N PHE A 37 -0.64 -3.85 0.38
CA PHE A 37 0.37 -3.52 -0.61
C PHE A 37 0.23 -4.35 -1.89
N LEU A 38 0.57 -3.74 -3.02
CA LEU A 38 0.86 -4.43 -4.26
C LEU A 38 2.38 -4.42 -4.47
N ASP A 39 3.00 -5.59 -4.44
CA ASP A 39 4.43 -5.76 -4.69
C ASP A 39 4.68 -7.12 -5.37
N SER A 40 5.60 -7.13 -6.35
CA SER A 40 6.02 -8.38 -7.02
C SER A 40 6.76 -9.33 -6.07
N ASN A 41 7.39 -8.81 -5.01
CA ASN A 41 7.97 -9.60 -3.94
C ASN A 41 6.96 -9.81 -2.80
N ARG A 42 6.36 -11.00 -2.74
CA ARG A 42 5.42 -11.40 -1.66
C ARG A 42 6.02 -11.33 -0.25
N LYS A 43 7.35 -11.36 -0.13
CA LYS A 43 8.11 -11.30 1.13
C LYS A 43 8.70 -9.92 1.40
N ALA A 44 8.30 -8.88 0.67
CA ALA A 44 8.86 -7.53 0.81
C ALA A 44 8.73 -6.94 2.22
N LEU A 45 7.80 -7.48 3.02
CA LEU A 45 7.52 -7.05 4.39
C LEU A 45 8.17 -7.95 5.46
N ASP A 46 8.79 -9.06 5.08
CA ASP A 46 9.44 -9.98 6.02
C ASP A 46 10.55 -9.24 6.78
N GLY A 47 10.54 -9.36 8.11
CA GLY A 47 11.53 -8.71 8.98
C GLY A 47 11.24 -7.24 9.32
N TYR A 48 10.14 -6.66 8.82
CA TYR A 48 9.70 -5.32 9.21
C TYR A 48 8.48 -5.40 10.15
N PRO A 49 8.53 -4.77 11.35
CA PRO A 49 7.38 -4.69 12.21
C PRO A 49 6.36 -3.71 11.60
N LEU A 50 5.19 -4.22 11.24
CA LEU A 50 4.05 -3.43 10.79
C LEU A 50 2.88 -3.60 11.77
N PRO A 51 1.95 -2.63 11.82
CA PRO A 51 0.66 -2.86 12.46
C PRO A 51 0.01 -4.12 11.88
N ALA A 52 -0.61 -4.93 12.75
CA ALA A 52 -1.20 -6.20 12.35
C ALA A 52 -2.24 -6.00 11.24
N GLY A 53 -2.17 -6.85 10.20
CA GLY A 53 -3.15 -6.89 9.11
C GLY A 53 -2.66 -6.35 7.76
N TYR A 54 -1.56 -5.60 7.70
CA TYR A 54 -1.04 -5.09 6.42
C TYR A 54 -0.05 -6.07 5.79
N THR A 55 -0.39 -6.58 4.61
CA THR A 55 0.38 -7.59 3.87
C THR A 55 0.51 -7.20 2.40
N VAL A 56 1.35 -7.92 1.64
CA VAL A 56 1.34 -7.88 0.19
C VAL A 56 0.16 -8.72 -0.32
N VAL A 57 -0.85 -8.05 -0.89
CA VAL A 57 -2.12 -8.67 -1.32
C VAL A 57 -2.14 -9.04 -2.80
N GLY A 58 -1.15 -8.60 -3.58
CA GLY A 58 -1.08 -8.90 -5.01
C GLY A 58 0.20 -8.39 -5.67
N ASP A 59 0.39 -8.77 -6.93
CA ASP A 59 1.46 -8.25 -7.78
C ASP A 59 0.87 -7.13 -8.67
N PRO A 60 1.43 -5.91 -8.67
CA PRO A 60 0.88 -4.79 -9.43
C PRO A 60 0.88 -5.02 -10.95
N LYS A 61 1.68 -5.95 -11.49
CA LYS A 61 1.72 -6.28 -12.92
C LYS A 61 0.57 -7.18 -13.37
N THR A 62 -0.07 -7.89 -12.43
CA THR A 62 -1.16 -8.86 -12.74
C THR A 62 -2.46 -8.54 -12.00
N TYR A 63 -2.43 -7.60 -11.06
CA TYR A 63 -3.60 -7.17 -10.31
C TYR A 63 -4.66 -6.57 -11.23
N GLN A 64 -5.93 -6.93 -10.99
CA GLN A 64 -7.08 -6.42 -11.74
C GLN A 64 -7.87 -5.47 -10.84
N PRO A 65 -7.81 -4.14 -11.07
CA PRO A 65 -8.51 -3.16 -10.24
C PRO A 65 -10.03 -3.35 -10.24
N THR A 66 -10.64 -3.08 -9.09
CA THR A 66 -12.10 -2.99 -8.96
C THR A 66 -12.56 -1.54 -8.83
N SER A 67 -13.85 -1.29 -9.03
CA SER A 67 -14.43 0.06 -8.94
C SER A 67 -14.43 0.64 -7.52
N ASN A 68 -14.15 -0.16 -6.48
CA ASN A 68 -14.09 0.27 -5.10
C ASN A 68 -12.67 0.53 -4.58
N GLU A 69 -11.67 0.51 -5.45
CA GLU A 69 -10.27 0.70 -5.08
C GLU A 69 -9.72 2.06 -5.52
N VAL A 70 -8.73 2.53 -4.77
CA VAL A 70 -7.88 3.67 -5.11
C VAL A 70 -6.43 3.29 -4.84
N PHE A 71 -5.50 3.94 -5.54
CA PHE A 71 -4.10 3.50 -5.56
C PHE A 71 -3.17 4.67 -5.29
N VAL A 72 -2.07 4.39 -4.58
CA VAL A 72 -0.94 5.31 -4.44
C VAL A 72 0.35 4.58 -4.81
N CYS A 73 1.17 5.20 -5.68
CA CYS A 73 2.47 4.64 -6.05
C CYS A 73 3.54 5.12 -5.07
N ALA A 74 4.21 4.19 -4.40
CA ALA A 74 5.18 4.42 -3.34
C ALA A 74 6.55 3.80 -3.67
N ILE A 75 7.01 4.00 -4.90
CA ILE A 75 8.31 3.52 -5.40
C ILE A 75 9.28 4.71 -5.45
N GLY A 76 10.20 4.75 -4.50
CA GLY A 76 11.18 5.83 -4.35
C GLY A 76 12.53 5.58 -5.04
N ASP A 77 12.86 4.32 -5.33
CA ASP A 77 14.08 3.95 -6.03
C ASP A 77 13.87 4.07 -7.56
N PRO A 78 14.60 4.96 -8.26
CA PRO A 78 14.49 5.11 -9.71
C PRO A 78 14.84 3.84 -10.48
N ALA A 79 15.74 2.99 -9.97
CA ALA A 79 16.11 1.73 -10.60
C ALA A 79 15.00 0.66 -10.49
N VAL A 80 14.04 0.87 -9.58
CA VAL A 80 12.89 -0.02 -9.33
C VAL A 80 11.60 0.56 -9.93
N LYS A 81 11.63 1.76 -10.52
CA LYS A 81 10.51 2.28 -11.30
C LYS A 81 10.25 1.35 -12.51
N LEU A 82 8.97 1.01 -12.68
CA LEU A 82 8.40 0.15 -13.71
C LEU A 82 8.97 0.41 -15.11
#